data_AF-A0A356X627-F1
#
_entry.id   AF-A0A356X627-F1
#
_cell.length_a   1.000
_cell.length_b   1.000
_cell.length_c   1.000
_cell.angle_alpha   90.00
_cell.angle_beta   90.00
_cell.angle_gamma   90.00
#
_symmetry.space_group_name_H-M   'P 1'
#
loop_
_entity.id
_entity.type
_entity.pdbx_description
1 polymer ?
#
loop_
_entity_poly.entity_id
_entity_poly.type
_entity_poly.pdbx_seq_one_letter_code
_entity_poly.pdbx_strand_id
1 'polypeptide(L)'
;MKLFKQLLLIPALLLLFGNAEAQIAVKGETIYTMAGDPITDGVVLIKDGKIERVGAASSVNIPSNYEVHEAKVVTPGLIDAHSVVGLSGYLNQDHDQDQI
;
A
#
# COMPACT_ATOMS: atom_id res chain seq x y z
N MET A 1 -39.70 24.94 -12.47
CA MET A 1 -38.93 23.94 -13.26
C MET A 1 -37.40 23.95 -13.03
N LYS A 2 -36.76 25.01 -12.49
CA LYS A 2 -35.31 24.99 -12.19
C LYS A 2 -34.94 24.18 -10.92
N LEU A 3 -35.84 24.13 -9.94
CA LEU A 3 -35.59 23.47 -8.64
C LEU A 3 -35.52 21.93 -8.73
N PHE A 4 -36.25 21.32 -9.68
CA PHE A 4 -36.29 19.86 -9.84
C PHE A 4 -35.04 19.29 -10.51
N LYS A 5 -34.35 20.09 -11.34
CA LYS A 5 -33.04 19.71 -11.93
C LYS A 5 -31.92 19.69 -10.89
N GLN A 6 -31.99 20.56 -9.88
CA GLN A 6 -30.98 20.62 -8.81
C GLN A 6 -31.06 19.40 -7.87
N LEU A 7 -32.25 18.81 -7.70
CA LEU A 7 -32.44 17.63 -6.84
C LEU A 7 -31.83 16.35 -7.42
N LEU A 8 -31.62 16.29 -8.74
CA LEU A 8 -31.01 15.15 -9.45
C LEU A 8 -29.48 15.28 -9.58
N LEU A 9 -28.94 16.49 -9.40
CA LEU A 9 -27.50 16.80 -9.48
C LEU A 9 -26.71 16.35 -8.24
N ILE A 10 -27.36 16.30 -7.07
CA ILE A 10 -26.72 15.96 -5.79
C ILE A 10 -26.30 14.47 -5.72
N PRO A 11 -27.15 13.48 -6.03
CA PRO A 11 -26.71 12.08 -6.00
C PRO A 11 -25.68 11.74 -7.10
N ALA A 12 -25.70 12.45 -8.24
CA ALA A 12 -24.69 12.30 -9.28
C ALA A 12 -23.31 12.83 -8.85
N LEU A 13 -23.26 13.86 -8.00
CA LEU A 13 -22.02 14.40 -7.45
C LEU A 13 -21.41 13.48 -6.38
N LEU A 14 -22.24 12.77 -5.60
CA LEU A 14 -21.80 11.79 -4.61
C LEU A 14 -21.12 10.55 -5.24
N LEU A 15 -21.49 10.19 -6.47
CA LEU A 15 -20.86 9.10 -7.24
C LEU A 15 -19.48 9.46 -7.82
N LEU A 16 -19.08 10.74 -7.78
CA LEU A 16 -17.77 11.20 -8.25
C LEU A 16 -16.69 11.15 -7.17
N PHE A 17 -17.04 10.89 -5.91
CA PHE A 17 -16.08 10.60 -4.85
C PHE A 17 -15.69 9.12 -4.93
N GLY A 18 -14.85 8.79 -5.90
CA GLY A 18 -14.14 7.50 -5.89
C GLY A 18 -13.28 7.39 -4.63
N ASN A 19 -13.06 6.16 -4.15
CA ASN A 19 -12.12 5.92 -3.07
C ASN A 19 -10.77 6.55 -3.43
N ALA A 20 -10.35 7.54 -2.66
CA ALA A 20 -9.02 8.12 -2.79
C ALA A 20 -8.02 7.10 -2.24
N GLU A 21 -7.55 6.20 -3.10
CA GLU A 21 -6.37 5.40 -2.80
C GLU A 21 -5.17 6.34 -2.76
N ALA A 22 -4.45 6.35 -1.64
CA ALA A 22 -3.28 7.19 -1.45
C ALA A 22 -2.15 6.78 -2.40
N GLN A 23 -1.52 7.75 -3.06
CA GLN A 23 -0.32 7.53 -3.87
C GLN A 23 0.90 7.60 -2.95
N ILE A 24 1.70 6.53 -2.94
CA ILE A 24 2.80 6.37 -2.00
C ILE A 24 4.09 6.15 -2.78
N ALA A 25 5.17 6.83 -2.37
CA ALA A 25 6.53 6.54 -2.80
C ALA A 25 7.35 6.07 -1.60
N VAL A 26 8.01 4.93 -1.73
CA VAL A 26 8.97 4.44 -0.73
C VAL A 26 10.38 4.58 -1.29
N LYS A 27 11.20 5.39 -0.63
CA LYS A 27 12.64 5.51 -0.89
C LYS A 27 13.39 4.54 0.03
N GLY A 28 14.27 3.73 -0.54
CA GLY A 28 15.06 2.75 0.19
C GLY A 28 16.56 2.90 -0.09
N GLU A 29 17.41 2.87 0.95
CA GLU A 29 18.86 2.76 0.71
C GLU A 29 19.20 1.45 0.00
N THR A 30 18.47 0.37 0.31
CA THR A 30 18.51 -0.91 -0.42
C THR A 30 17.10 -1.47 -0.61
N ILE A 31 16.76 -1.84 -1.86
CA ILE A 31 15.47 -2.44 -2.22
C ILE A 31 15.69 -3.85 -2.76
N TYR A 32 15.06 -4.82 -2.10
CA TYR A 32 14.97 -6.20 -2.57
C TYR A 32 13.63 -6.39 -3.28
N THR A 33 13.68 -6.73 -4.57
CA THR A 33 12.47 -7.06 -5.37
C THR A 33 12.20 -8.56 -5.43
N MET A 34 13.15 -9.38 -4.94
CA MET A 34 13.23 -10.84 -5.19
C MET A 34 13.36 -11.20 -6.68
N ALA A 35 13.64 -10.22 -7.53
CA ALA A 35 13.89 -10.39 -8.95
C ALA A 35 15.23 -9.74 -9.30
N GLY A 36 16.25 -10.57 -9.52
CA GLY A 36 17.61 -10.10 -9.81
C GLY A 36 18.30 -9.50 -8.59
N ASP A 37 19.28 -8.63 -8.86
CA ASP A 37 20.12 -8.01 -7.83
C ASP A 37 19.39 -6.89 -7.07
N PRO A 38 19.76 -6.63 -5.80
CA PRO A 38 19.20 -5.53 -5.03
C PRO A 38 19.48 -4.16 -5.65
N ILE A 39 18.53 -3.23 -5.52
CA ILE A 39 18.67 -1.86 -6.01
C ILE A 39 19.18 -0.99 -4.85
N THR A 40 20.35 -0.39 -5.03
CA THR A 40 20.88 0.63 -4.10
C THR A 40 20.28 2.00 -4.44
N ASP A 41 19.92 2.79 -3.43
CA ASP A 41 19.28 4.10 -3.57
C ASP A 41 18.05 4.04 -4.50
N GLY A 42 17.07 3.23 -4.10
CA GLY A 42 15.91 2.88 -4.90
C GLY A 42 14.64 3.63 -4.52
N VAL A 43 13.67 3.60 -5.44
CA VAL A 43 12.31 4.12 -5.27
C VAL A 43 11.30 3.07 -5.72
N VAL A 44 10.25 2.88 -4.92
CA VAL A 44 9.03 2.12 -5.26
C VAL A 44 7.87 3.11 -5.30
N LEU A 45 7.24 3.26 -6.47
CA LEU A 45 6.01 4.03 -6.64
C LEU A 45 4.81 3.09 -6.54
N ILE A 46 3.83 3.48 -5.72
CA ILE A 46 2.60 2.75 -5.46
C ILE A 46 1.42 3.66 -5.79
N LYS A 47 0.51 3.14 -6.62
CA LYS A 47 -0.71 3.83 -7.04
C LYS A 47 -1.86 2.83 -7.02
N ASP A 48 -2.98 3.24 -6.42
CA ASP A 48 -4.20 2.42 -6.35
C ASP A 48 -3.94 1.02 -5.77
N GLY A 49 -3.18 0.98 -4.65
CA GLY A 49 -2.79 -0.25 -3.97
C GLY A 49 -1.82 -1.16 -4.72
N LYS A 50 -1.26 -0.73 -5.85
CA LYS A 50 -0.38 -1.53 -6.71
C LYS A 50 0.95 -0.84 -6.97
N ILE A 51 1.99 -1.65 -7.20
CA ILE A 51 3.29 -1.15 -7.65
C ILE A 51 3.13 -0.61 -9.07
N GLU A 52 3.36 0.70 -9.23
CA GLU A 52 3.39 1.39 -10.52
C GLU A 52 4.78 1.28 -11.17
N ARG A 53 5.84 1.44 -10.37
CA ARG A 53 7.24 1.42 -10.84
C ARG A 53 8.20 1.12 -9.70
N VAL A 54 9.31 0.44 -10.02
CA VAL A 54 10.46 0.27 -9.14
C VAL A 54 11.74 0.57 -9.92
N GLY A 55 12.72 1.22 -9.30
CA GLY A 55 14.01 1.49 -9.93
C GLY A 55 14.93 2.33 -9.05
N ALA A 56 16.12 2.65 -9.57
CA ALA A 56 17.04 3.57 -8.91
C ALA A 56 16.43 4.98 -8.85
N ALA A 57 16.73 5.74 -7.80
CA ALA A 57 16.25 7.11 -7.60
C ALA A 57 16.66 8.04 -8.75
N SER A 58 17.80 7.77 -9.39
CA SER A 58 18.27 8.48 -10.59
C SER A 58 17.40 8.24 -11.84
N SER A 59 16.57 7.20 -11.84
CA SER A 59 15.75 6.77 -12.98
C SER A 59 14.24 6.91 -12.74
N VAL A 60 13.81 7.06 -11.49
CA VAL A 60 12.40 7.10 -11.09
C VAL A 60 12.09 8.45 -10.45
N ASN A 61 11.40 9.31 -11.20
CA ASN A 61 10.92 10.58 -10.68
C ASN A 61 9.65 10.37 -9.84
N ILE A 62 9.65 10.91 -8.62
CA ILE A 62 8.50 10.88 -7.72
C ILE A 62 7.57 12.06 -8.07
N PRO A 63 6.31 11.83 -8.49
CA PRO A 63 5.35 12.91 -8.73
C PRO A 63 5.01 13.65 -7.42
N SER A 64 4.70 14.95 -7.51
CA SER A 64 4.49 15.82 -6.35
C SER A 64 3.28 15.46 -5.47
N ASN A 65 2.36 14.63 -5.98
CA ASN A 65 1.17 14.19 -5.27
C ASN A 65 1.37 12.88 -4.50
N TYR A 66 2.60 12.32 -4.47
CA TYR A 66 2.91 11.10 -3.74
C TYR A 66 3.33 11.44 -2.31
N GLU A 67 2.78 10.73 -1.34
CA GLU A 67 3.31 10.71 0.02
C GLU A 67 4.63 9.92 0.03
N VAL A 68 5.67 10.48 0.63
CA VAL A 68 7.01 9.89 0.60
C VAL A 68 7.36 9.30 1.96
N HIS A 69 7.74 8.02 1.97
CA HIS A 69 8.35 7.35 3.10
C HIS A 69 9.80 6.98 2.79
N GLU A 70 10.66 7.05 3.81
CA GLU A 70 12.07 6.68 3.70
C GLU A 70 12.37 5.49 4.62
N ALA A 71 13.17 4.55 4.12
CA ALA A 71 13.58 3.37 4.86
C ALA A 71 15.03 2.98 4.52
N LYS A 72 15.70 2.30 5.45
CA LYS A 72 17.02 1.73 5.18
C LYS A 72 16.93 0.56 4.21
N VAL A 73 16.01 -0.37 4.46
CA VAL A 73 15.82 -1.57 3.66
C VAL A 73 14.35 -1.73 3.33
N VAL A 74 14.05 -1.97 2.06
CA VAL A 74 12.71 -2.26 1.55
C VAL A 74 12.71 -3.69 1.03
N THR A 75 11.75 -4.50 1.50
CA THR A 75 11.54 -5.89 1.06
C THR A 75 10.08 -6.07 0.66
N PRO A 76 9.73 -7.13 -0.08
CA PRO A 76 8.34 -7.56 -0.14
C PRO A 76 7.84 -7.88 1.27
N GLY A 77 6.53 -7.80 1.46
CA GLY A 77 5.91 -8.27 2.69
C GLY A 77 6.24 -9.74 2.93
N LEU A 78 6.50 -10.10 4.19
CA LEU A 78 6.75 -11.49 4.55
C LEU A 78 5.47 -12.31 4.33
N ILE A 79 5.65 -13.55 3.87
CA ILE A 79 4.56 -14.51 3.69
C ILE A 79 4.69 -15.54 4.80
N ASP A 80 3.67 -15.60 5.65
CA ASP A 80 3.50 -16.69 6.60
C ASP A 80 2.67 -17.80 5.97
N ALA A 81 3.31 -18.94 5.71
CA ALA A 81 2.67 -20.10 5.08
C ALA A 81 1.94 -21.00 6.10
N HIS A 82 2.08 -20.74 7.39
CA HIS A 82 1.44 -21.51 8.46
C HIS A 82 0.90 -20.57 9.54
N SER A 83 -0.42 -20.42 9.56
CA SER A 83 -1.09 -19.55 10.52
C SER A 83 -2.15 -20.30 11.31
N VAL A 84 -2.23 -20.01 12.60
CA VAL A 84 -3.33 -20.44 13.48
C VAL A 84 -4.30 -19.30 13.79
N VAL A 85 -4.32 -18.25 12.96
CA VAL A 85 -5.28 -17.13 13.09
C VAL A 85 -6.71 -17.68 13.11
N GLY A 86 -7.45 -17.36 14.17
CA GLY A 86 -8.81 -17.86 14.44
C GLY A 86 -8.87 -19.10 15.33
N LEU A 87 -7.75 -19.81 15.53
CA LEU A 87 -7.61 -20.91 16.49
C LEU A 87 -6.80 -20.50 17.71
N SER A 88 -5.89 -19.54 17.57
CA SER A 88 -5.11 -19.02 18.69
C SER A 88 -6.02 -18.62 19.85
N GLY A 89 -5.75 -19.17 21.03
CA GLY A 89 -6.49 -18.91 22.26
C GLY A 89 -7.91 -19.48 22.31
N TYR A 90 -8.32 -20.30 21.34
CA TYR A 90 -9.70 -20.83 21.28
C TYR A 90 -10.00 -21.79 22.44
N LEU A 91 -9.03 -22.60 22.89
CA LEU A 91 -9.20 -23.53 24.01
C LEU A 91 -8.68 -22.94 25.33
N ASN A 92 -8.12 -21.72 25.30
CA ASN A 92 -7.55 -21.00 26.43
C ASN A 92 -6.53 -21.86 27.22
N GLN A 93 -5.56 -22.44 26.51
CA GLN A 93 -4.48 -23.26 27.07
C GLN A 93 -3.14 -22.59 26.78
N ASP A 94 -2.15 -22.67 27.67
CA ASP A 94 -0.88 -21.93 27.47
C ASP A 94 -0.17 -22.23 26.14
N HIS A 95 -0.35 -23.44 25.57
CA HIS A 95 0.25 -23.84 24.30
C HIS A 95 -0.57 -23.45 23.06
N ASP A 96 -1.78 -22.91 23.22
CA ASP A 96 -2.64 -22.45 22.12
C ASP A 96 -2.61 -20.93 21.94
N GLN A 97 -1.87 -20.21 22.77
CA GLN A 97 -1.74 -18.76 22.76
C GLN A 97 -0.51 -18.34 21.95
N ASP A 98 -0.69 -17.96 20.69
CA ASP A 98 0.35 -17.29 19.88
C ASP A 98 0.43 -15.77 20.17
N GLN A 99 -0.13 -15.33 21.31
CA GLN A 99 -0.01 -13.96 21.79
C GLN A 99 1.26 -13.83 22.63
N ILE A 100 2.19 -13.00 22.16
CA ILE A 100 3.36 -12.52 22.92
C ILE A 100 2.98 -11.48 23.96
#